data_AF-A0A258DX46-F1
#
_entry.id   AF-A0A258DX46-F1
#
_cell.length_a   1.000
_cell.length_b   1.000
_cell.length_c   1.000
_cell.angle_alpha   90.00
_cell.angle_beta   90.00
_cell.angle_gamma   90.00
#
_symmetry.space_group_name_H-M   'P 1'
#
loop_
_entity.id
_entity.type
_entity.pdbx_description
1 polymer ?
#
loop_
_entity_poly.entity_id
_entity_poly.type
_entity_poly.pdbx_seq_one_letter_code
_entity_poly.pdbx_strand_id
1 'polypeptide(L)' 'MGLAVLPCFIGAATPGLIRLSGPEADMDASLWLVTHPDLKATARVRSFMDHVGRELVRRRAMIEGKEEIPSVEGA' A
#
# COMPACT_ATOMS: atom_id res chain seq x y z
N MET A 1 -3.50 13.40 -22.49
CA MET A 1 -2.74 12.79 -21.37
C MET A 1 -3.19 13.43 -20.07
N GLY A 2 -3.14 12.70 -18.95
CA GLY A 2 -3.61 13.18 -17.66
C GLY A 2 -2.71 12.73 -16.52
N LEU A 3 -2.87 13.35 -15.37
CA LEU A 3 -2.20 13.02 -14.11
C LEU A 3 -3.25 12.53 -13.11
N ALA A 4 -2.85 11.62 -12.23
CA ALA A 4 -3.70 11.12 -11.16
C ALA A 4 -2.89 10.89 -9.90
N VAL A 5 -3.53 11.08 -8.75
CA VAL A 5 -2.99 10.68 -7.45
C VAL A 5 -3.48 9.27 -7.17
N LEU A 6 -2.55 8.37 -6.86
CA LEU A 6 -2.83 6.97 -6.61
C LEU A 6 -2.07 6.52 -5.36
N PRO A 7 -2.62 5.55 -4.59
CA PRO A 7 -1.83 4.83 -3.61
C PRO A 7 -0.57 4.25 -4.24
N CYS A 8 0.58 4.38 -3.57
CA CYS A 8 1.89 4.03 -4.14
C CYS A 8 1.94 2.59 -4.68
N PHE A 9 1.38 1.63 -3.94
CA PHE A 9 1.33 0.24 -4.37
C PHE A 9 0.47 -0.01 -5.61
N ILE A 10 -0.57 0.79 -5.85
CA ILE A 10 -1.38 0.71 -7.07
C ILE A 10 -0.59 1.26 -8.24
N GLY A 11 0.04 2.43 -8.06
CA GLY A 11 0.88 3.04 -9.09
C GLY A 11 2.03 2.11 -9.52
N ALA A 12 2.73 1.51 -8.56
CA ALA A 12 3.83 0.58 -8.82
C ALA A 12 3.37 -0.70 -9.54
N ALA A 13 2.16 -1.20 -9.25
CA ALA A 13 1.63 -2.42 -9.87
C ALA A 13 0.95 -2.18 -11.23
N THR A 14 0.75 -0.93 -11.65
CA THR A 14 -0.01 -0.60 -12.87
C THR A 14 0.93 -0.41 -14.07
N PRO A 15 0.89 -1.30 -15.09
CA PRO A 15 1.75 -1.16 -16.26
C PRO A 15 1.47 0.13 -17.03
N GLY A 16 2.54 0.77 -17.51
CA GLY A 16 2.45 2.00 -18.31
C GLY A 16 2.27 3.28 -17.50
N LEU A 17 2.23 3.21 -16.16
CA LEU A 17 2.33 4.40 -15.31
C LEU A 17 3.78 4.68 -14.93
N ILE A 18 4.09 5.97 -14.79
CA ILE A 18 5.37 6.47 -14.30
C ILE A 18 5.08 7.31 -13.06
N ARG A 19 5.85 7.08 -12.00
CA ARG A 19 5.78 7.86 -10.77
C ARG A 19 6.51 9.19 -10.97
N LEU A 20 5.81 10.30 -10.77
CA LEU A 20 6.36 11.64 -10.98
C LEU A 20 6.95 12.28 -9.71
N SER A 21 6.48 11.87 -8.53
CA SER A 21 6.93 12.39 -7.24
C SER A 21 6.90 11.32 -6.14
N GLY A 22 7.55 11.61 -5.01
CA GLY A 22 7.52 10.77 -3.81
C GLY A 22 6.14 10.76 -3.14
N PRO A 23 5.96 10.00 -2.05
CA PRO A 23 4.74 10.07 -1.25
C PRO A 23 4.69 11.43 -0.55
N GLU A 24 3.60 12.16 -0.72
CA GLU A 24 3.37 13.44 -0.06
C GLU A 24 2.68 13.22 1.29
N ALA A 25 3.17 13.87 2.35
CA ALA A 25 2.65 13.69 3.71
C ALA A 25 1.16 14.08 3.82
N ASP A 26 0.74 15.12 3.09
CA ASP A 26 -0.66 15.58 3.05
C ASP A 26 -1.61 14.59 2.35
N MET A 27 -1.04 13.59 1.64
CA MET A 27 -1.78 12.55 0.92
C MET A 27 -1.65 11.17 1.57
N ASP A 28 -1.13 11.11 2.80
CA ASP A 28 -1.02 9.86 3.53
C ASP A 28 -2.41 9.26 3.82
N ALA A 29 -2.52 7.95 3.62
CA ALA A 29 -3.77 7.21 3.78
C ALA A 29 -3.54 6.01 4.68
N SER A 30 -4.37 5.87 5.71
CA SER A 30 -4.28 4.76 6.64
C SER A 30 -4.84 3.47 6.04
N LEU A 31 -4.08 2.38 6.13
CA LEU A 31 -4.54 1.02 5.81
C LEU A 31 -4.99 0.29 7.09
N TRP A 32 -6.24 -0.18 7.10
CA TRP A 32 -6.84 -0.85 8.26
C TRP A 32 -7.21 -2.30 7.95
N LEU A 33 -6.89 -3.21 8.87
CA LEU A 33 -7.41 -4.57 8.87
C LEU A 33 -8.53 -4.66 9.90
N VAL A 34 -9.76 -4.89 9.44
CA VAL A 34 -10.97 -4.77 10.26
C VAL A 34 -11.71 -6.11 10.33
N THR A 35 -12.24 -6.44 11.50
CA THR A 35 -13.10 -7.60 11.71
C THR A 35 -14.24 -7.23 12.66
N HIS A 36 -15.37 -7.93 12.56
CA HIS A 36 -16.48 -7.75 13.49
C HIS A 36 -16.05 -8.14 14.92
N PRO A 37 -16.43 -7.36 15.97
CA PRO A 37 -16.06 -7.63 17.36
C PRO A 37 -16.42 -9.03 17.83
N ASP A 38 -17.60 -9.54 17.44
CA ASP A 38 -18.08 -10.87 17.85
C ASP A 38 -17.29 -12.01 17.21
N LEU A 39 -16.66 -11.75 16.06
CA LEU A 39 -15.94 -12.77 15.30
C LEU A 39 -14.43 -12.77 15.57
N LYS A 40 -13.89 -11.70 16.16
CA LYS A 40 -12.42 -11.52 16.33
C LYS A 40 -11.76 -12.64 17.14
N ALA A 41 -12.51 -13.27 18.05
CA ALA A 41 -12.02 -14.34 18.91
C ALA A 41 -12.12 -15.74 18.26
N THR A 42 -12.86 -15.89 17.16
CA THR A 42 -13.02 -17.17 16.48
C THR A 42 -11.68 -17.62 15.87
N ALA A 43 -11.28 -18.87 16.11
CA ALA A 43 -9.97 -19.39 15.74
C ALA A 43 -9.61 -19.16 14.25
N ARG A 44 -10.56 -19.37 13.33
CA ARG A 44 -10.37 -19.13 11.89
C ARG A 44 -10.08 -17.66 11.58
N VAL A 45 -10.83 -16.74 12.19
CA VAL A 45 -10.68 -15.30 11.98
C VAL A 45 -9.34 -14.84 12.53
N ARG A 46 -9.01 -15.23 13.77
CA ARG A 46 -7.72 -14.92 14.37
C ARG A 46 -6.55 -15.42 13.51
N SER A 47 -6.60 -16.68 13.07
CA SER A 47 -5.54 -17.25 12.22
C SER A 47 -5.35 -16.47 10.91
N PHE A 48 -6.43 -16.01 10.29
CA PHE A 48 -6.37 -15.21 9.07
C PHE A 48 -5.81 -13.81 9.35
N MET A 49 -6.30 -13.14 10.39
CA MET A 49 -5.83 -11.81 10.80
C MET A 49 -4.34 -11.82 11.13
N ASP A 50 -3.87 -12.84 11.83
CA ASP A 50 -2.45 -13.03 12.16
C ASP A 50 -1.60 -13.22 10.89
N HIS A 51 -2.10 -13.99 9.92
CA HIS A 51 -1.41 -14.19 8.65
C HIS A 51 -1.33 -12.89 7.83
N VAL A 52 -2.47 -12.24 7.59
CA VAL A 52 -2.54 -11.01 6.80
C VAL A 52 -1.75 -9.89 7.45
N GLY A 53 -1.87 -9.71 8.78
CA GLY A 53 -1.10 -8.71 9.51
C GLY A 53 0.41 -8.86 9.31
N ARG A 54 0.93 -10.10 9.38
CA ARG A 54 2.36 -10.37 9.10
C ARG A 54 2.74 -10.04 7.67
N GLU A 55 1.92 -10.42 6.68
CA GLU A 55 2.23 -10.16 5.28
C GLU A 55 2.16 -8.67 4.92
N LEU A 56 1.24 -7.92 5.51
CA LEU A 56 1.16 -6.46 5.34
C LEU A 56 2.40 -5.77 5.91
N VAL A 57 2.86 -6.17 7.09
CA VAL A 57 4.11 -5.63 7.68
C VAL A 57 5.32 -5.92 6.80
N ARG A 58 5.41 -7.12 6.21
CA ARG A 58 6.49 -7.46 5.27
C ARG A 58 6.48 -6.57 4.01
N ARG A 59 5.31 -6.13 3.56
CA ARG A 59 5.13 -5.31 2.35
C ARG A 59 5.06 -3.81 2.64
N ARG A 60 5.33 -3.40 3.88
CA ARG A 60 5.17 -2.01 4.34
C ARG A 60 5.89 -0.99 3.46
N ALA A 61 7.14 -1.26 3.07
CA ALA A 61 7.91 -0.34 2.24
C ALA A 61 7.25 -0.05 0.88
N MET A 62 6.71 -1.10 0.24
CA MET A 62 5.98 -0.99 -1.03
C MET A 62 4.64 -0.25 -0.86
N ILE A 63 3.89 -0.56 0.21
CA ILE A 63 2.61 0.10 0.51
C ILE A 63 2.80 1.60 0.77
N GLU A 64 3.80 1.95 1.58
CA GLU A 64 4.15 3.33 1.94
C GLU A 64 4.93 4.06 0.82
N GLY A 65 5.24 3.39 -0.29
CA GLY A 65 5.95 3.99 -1.42
C GLY A 65 7.37 4.45 -1.11
N LYS A 66 8.04 3.79 -0.16
CA LYS A 66 9.44 4.03 0.25
C LYS A 66 10.47 3.41 -0.70
N GLU A 67 10.02 2.82 -1.80
CA GLU A 67 10.88 2.36 -2.88
C GLU A 67 11.36 3.57 -3.69
N GLU A 68 12.63 3.55 -4.10
CA GLU A 68 13.26 4.63 -4.87
C GLU A 68 12.51 4.86 -6.19
N ILE A 69 12.34 6.13 -6.53
CA ILE A 69 11.80 6.53 -7.84
C ILE A 69 12.93 6.27 -8.85
N PRO A 70 12.72 5.45 -9.89
CA PRO A 70 13.69 5.34 -10.97
C PRO A 70 13.89 6.73 -11.55
N SER A 71 15.13 7.22 -11.55
CA SER A 71 15.46 8.53 -12.12
C SER A 71 15.05 8.53 -13.60
N VAL A 72 13.95 9.22 -13.92
CA VAL A 72 13.60 9.51 -15.31
C VAL A 72 14.55 10.60 -15.80
N GLU A 73 15.65 10.16 -16.42
CA GLU A 73 16.59 11.04 -17.12
C GLU A 73 15.97 11.39 -18.48
N GLY A 74 15.58 12.66 -18.65
CA GLY A 74 15.04 13.19 -19.90
C GLY A 74 13.52 13.40 -19.89
N ALA A 75 13.10 14.56 -19.40
CA ALA A 75 11.86 15.22 -19.80
C ALA A 75 12.23 16.56 -20.44
#